data_AF-A0A9X4F6P8-F1
#
_entry.id   AF-A0A9X4F6P8-F1
#
_cell.length_a   1.000
_cell.length_b   1.000
_cell.length_c   1.000
_cell.angle_alpha   90.00
_cell.angle_beta   90.00
_cell.angle_gamma   90.00
#
_symmetry.space_group_name_H-M   'P 1'
#
loop_
_entity.id
_entity.type
_entity.pdbx_description
1 polymer ?
#
loop_
_entity_poly.entity_id
_entity_poly.type
_entity_poly.pdbx_seq_one_letter_code
_entity_poly.pdbx_strand_id
1 'polypeptide(L)' 'ALLYSIIETAKANGLILYDYMVKCMKELAKPEPDINSLLPWNFSH' A
#
# COMPACT_ATOMS: atom_id res chain seq x y z
N ALA A 1 2.44 5.36 -14.45
CA ALA A 1 3.04 6.46 -13.66
C ALA A 1 2.65 6.40 -12.18
N LEU A 2 1.37 6.32 -11.82
CA LEU A 2 0.90 6.38 -10.42
C LEU A 2 1.35 5.21 -9.52
N LEU A 3 1.22 3.96 -9.99
CA LEU A 3 1.64 2.76 -9.23
C LEU A 3 3.14 2.76 -8.89
N TYR A 4 3.99 3.22 -9.82
CA TYR A 4 5.43 3.32 -9.57
C TYR A 4 5.73 4.33 -8.47
N SER A 5 5.09 5.50 -8.50
CA SER A 5 5.25 6.53 -7.46
C SER A 5 4.82 6.03 -6.07
N ILE A 6 3.73 5.23 -5.99
CA ILE A 6 3.28 4.61 -4.73
C ILE A 6 4.30 3.60 -4.21
N ILE A 7 4.87 2.76 -5.08
CA ILE A 7 5.90 1.78 -4.69
C ILE A 7 7.17 2.48 -4.18
N GLU A 8 7.62 3.52 -4.87
CA GLU A 8 8.81 4.28 -4.44
C GLU A 8 8.56 5.01 -3.12
N THR A 9 7.34 5.53 -2.89
CA THR A 9 6.96 6.14 -1.61
C THR A 9 6.92 5.10 -0.48
N ALA A 10 6.37 3.90 -0.75
CA ALA A 10 6.38 2.81 0.21
C ALA A 10 7.81 2.39 0.60
N LYS A 11 8.74 2.30 -0.37
CA LYS A 11 10.17 2.07 -0.07
C LYS A 11 10.76 3.20 0.77
N ALA A 12 10.48 4.46 0.43
CA ALA A 12 10.99 5.62 1.17
C ALA A 12 10.48 5.68 2.62
N ASN A 13 9.29 5.15 2.87
CA ASN A 13 8.70 4.99 4.21
C ASN A 13 9.24 3.76 4.98
N GLY A 14 10.19 3.01 4.41
CA GLY A 14 10.75 1.81 5.04
C GLY A 14 9.84 0.58 4.99
N LEU A 15 8.76 0.61 4.21
CA LEU A 15 7.84 -0.53 4.14
C LEU A 15 8.47 -1.70 3.40
N ILE A 16 8.28 -2.90 3.95
CA ILE A 16 8.56 -4.14 3.23
C ILE A 16 7.53 -4.26 2.09
N LEU A 17 8.00 -4.11 0.85
CA LEU A 17 7.11 -4.05 -0.32
C LEU A 17 6.23 -5.28 -0.46
N TYR A 18 6.76 -6.46 -0.16
CA TYR A 18 5.98 -7.69 -0.21
C TYR A 18 4.77 -7.63 0.73
N ASP A 19 4.99 -7.26 1.99
CA ASP A 19 3.92 -7.18 2.99
C ASP A 19 2.90 -6.10 2.64
N TYR A 20 3.38 -4.95 2.17
CA TYR A 20 2.53 -3.87 1.67
C TYR A 20 1.66 -4.33 0.50
N MET A 21 2.24 -5.00 -0.51
CA MET A 21 1.50 -5.53 -1.66
C MET A 21 0.48 -6.59 -1.27
N VAL A 22 0.83 -7.51 -0.36
CA VAL A 22 -0.11 -8.51 0.16
C VAL A 22 -1.29 -7.84 0.87
N LYS A 23 -1.03 -6.80 1.66
CA LYS A 23 -2.07 -6.05 2.38
C LYS A 23 -2.99 -5.28 1.43
N CYS A 24 -2.42 -4.65 0.38
CA CYS A 24 -3.18 -4.06 -0.71
C CYS A 24 -4.08 -5.07 -1.41
N MET A 25 -3.56 -6.24 -1.81
CA MET A 25 -4.36 -7.26 -2.49
C MET A 25 -5.51 -7.79 -1.63
N LYS A 26 -5.27 -7.96 -0.31
CA LYS A 26 -6.32 -8.39 0.63
C LYS A 26 -7.43 -7.36 0.78
N GLU A 27 -7.08 -6.08 0.87
CA GLU A 27 -8.06 -5.00 1.00
C GLU A 27 -8.87 -4.83 -0.29
N LEU A 28 -8.19 -4.83 -1.45
CA LEU A 28 -8.82 -4.70 -2.77
C LEU A 28 -9.73 -5.87 -3.13
N ALA A 29 -9.58 -7.02 -2.47
CA ALA A 29 -10.46 -8.16 -2.64
C ALA A 29 -11.79 -8.05 -1.87
N LYS A 30 -11.98 -7.01 -1.03
CA LYS A 30 -13.24 -6.79 -0.30
C LYS A 30 -14.31 -6.19 -1.23
N PRO A 31 -15.61 -6.42 -0.93
CA PRO A 31 -16.71 -5.81 -1.68
C PRO A 31 -16.67 -4.27 -1.68
N GLU A 32 -16.24 -3.68 -0.56
CA GLU A 32 -16.04 -2.25 -0.37
C GLU A 32 -14.62 -2.01 0.18
N PRO A 33 -13.62 -1.83 -0.70
CA PRO A 33 -12.24 -1.64 -0.29
C PRO A 33 -11.98 -0.22 0.23
N ASP A 34 -11.25 -0.09 1.35
CA ASP A 34 -10.77 1.21 1.80
C ASP A 34 -9.43 1.57 1.14
N ILE A 35 -9.51 2.28 0.02
CA ILE A 35 -8.33 2.71 -0.75
C ILE A 35 -7.46 3.69 0.05
N ASN A 36 -8.05 4.51 0.92
CA ASN A 36 -7.28 5.48 1.70
C ASN A 36 -6.37 4.74 2.69
N SER A 37 -6.86 3.67 3.32
CA SER A 37 -6.05 2.83 4.22
C SER A 37 -4.80 2.24 3.54
N LEU A 38 -4.82 2.09 2.22
CA LEU A 38 -3.74 1.52 1.42
C LEU A 38 -2.65 2.54 1.04
N LEU A 39 -2.80 3.81 1.37
CA LEU A 39 -1.79 4.80 1.02
C LEU A 39 -0.53 4.62 1.89
N PRO A 40 0.69 4.70 1.32
CA PRO A 40 1.93 4.36 2.03
C PRO A 40 2.18 5.12 3.34
N TRP A 41 1.63 6.33 3.50
CA TRP A 41 1.76 7.13 4.73
C TRP A 41 0.84 6.69 5.86
N ASN A 42 -0.11 5.80 5.60
CA ASN A 42 -0.99 5.22 6.62
C ASN A 42 -0.42 3.93 7.23
N PHE A 43 0.74 3.47 6.75
CA PHE A 43 1.47 2.34 7.31
C PHE A 43 2.57 2.90 8.21
N SER A 44 2.36 2.82 9.52
CA SER A 44 3.36 3.14 10.53
C SER A 44 4.31 1.96 10.73
N HIS A 45 5.56 2.24 11.11
CA HIS A 45 6.37 1.29 11.88
C HIS A 45 5.97 1.34 13.35
#